data_AF-A0A0L6J4J8-F1
#
_entry.id   AF-A0A0L6J4J8-F1
#
_cell.length_a   1.000
_cell.length_b   1.000
_cell.length_c   1.000
_cell.angle_alpha   90.00
_cell.angle_beta   90.00
_cell.angle_gamma   90.00
#
_symmetry.space_group_name_H-M   'P 1'
#
loop_
_entity.id
_entity.type
_entity.pdbx_description
1 polymer ?
#
loop_
_entity_poly.entity_id
_entity_poly.type
_entity_poly.pdbx_seq_one_letter_code
_entity_poly.pdbx_strand_id
1 'polypeptide(L)'
;MVTENGVWTAADRIRARPAPPGGTKERVSVRTVRRELGGGSFGDIARELRKWKDREDYRPAIERADLPEAFERRLTVIGRELLELARVEAARAGLADFVGAEDCRAAARDLLDEALDRVDLLEERVAALQVELDRVRAVGTQAGGAAPPVSAAGEADSLAQGRAGPGFVDTAHGLKLAREANDFWGQVRDAVEAAVRQRGPMAVHPLLRALPTRLKQEGERAGFPLTEAWLRYHLLRLVQDGNGLTLVGHRFGLAEPEPDVAATPEPPLAEAVAAMGKRPFWRLFMREVHALLARGGAQTAEGILGGLDPELVAATGRFQRITPRLLRWKLRQRIAERRPFEELPDERFAALVGEAPWDGESPAEAPAARAG
;
A
#
# COMPACT_ATOMS: atom_id res chain seq x y z
N MET A 1 -45.86 55.03 9.60
CA MET A 1 -45.13 53.88 9.03
C MET A 1 -43.84 53.71 9.77
N VAL A 2 -43.43 52.48 10.10
CA VAL A 2 -42.14 52.23 10.74
C VAL A 2 -41.08 52.17 9.65
N THR A 3 -40.03 52.99 9.74
CA THR A 3 -38.93 53.01 8.76
C THR A 3 -37.96 51.86 9.02
N GLU A 4 -37.44 51.24 7.96
CA GLU A 4 -36.47 50.14 8.00
C GLU A 4 -35.26 50.46 8.92
N ASN A 5 -34.63 51.61 8.72
CA ASN A 5 -33.52 52.08 9.55
C ASN A 5 -33.88 52.19 11.05
N GLY A 6 -35.14 52.49 11.37
CA GLY A 6 -35.62 52.57 12.75
C GLY A 6 -35.69 51.20 13.41
N VAL A 7 -36.24 50.21 12.71
CA VAL A 7 -36.33 48.82 13.18
C VAL A 7 -34.95 48.22 13.41
N TRP A 8 -34.02 48.48 12.49
CA TRP A 8 -32.67 47.94 12.54
C TRP A 8 -31.86 48.57 13.68
N THR A 9 -31.89 49.90 13.79
CA THR A 9 -31.22 50.62 14.89
C THR A 9 -31.76 50.18 16.25
N ALA A 10 -33.07 49.94 16.37
CA ALA A 10 -33.67 49.43 17.60
C ALA A 10 -33.25 47.97 17.89
N ALA A 11 -33.16 47.12 16.87
CA ALA A 11 -32.66 45.76 16.99
C ALA A 11 -31.19 45.71 17.45
N ASP A 12 -30.34 46.55 16.88
CA ASP A 12 -28.92 46.65 17.24
C ASP A 12 -28.73 47.10 18.69
N ARG A 13 -29.50 48.10 19.14
CA ARG A 13 -29.46 48.55 20.55
C ARG A 13 -29.88 47.44 21.52
N ILE A 14 -30.88 46.63 21.17
CA ILE A 14 -31.30 45.50 22.01
C ILE A 14 -30.20 44.42 22.02
N ARG A 15 -29.60 44.13 20.85
CA ARG A 15 -28.52 43.15 20.70
C ARG A 15 -27.26 43.53 21.50
N ALA A 16 -26.93 44.82 21.56
CA ALA A 16 -25.75 45.34 22.25
C ALA A 16 -25.89 45.42 23.78
N ARG A 17 -27.10 45.21 24.33
CA ARG A 17 -27.29 45.26 25.80
C ARG A 17 -26.63 44.06 26.48
N PRO A 18 -25.85 44.29 27.55
CA PRO A 18 -25.33 43.20 28.37
C PRO A 18 -26.46 42.49 29.12
N ALA A 19 -26.25 41.23 29.47
CA ALA A 19 -27.20 40.51 30.31
C ALA A 19 -27.26 41.16 31.71
N PRO A 20 -28.46 41.32 32.30
CA PRO A 20 -28.58 41.79 33.68
C PRO A 20 -27.95 40.78 34.65
N PRO A 21 -27.40 41.23 35.81
CA PRO A 21 -26.74 40.33 36.76
C PRO A 21 -27.73 39.28 37.28
N GLY A 22 -27.40 38.00 37.04
CA GLY A 22 -28.26 36.85 37.38
C GLY A 22 -29.39 36.56 36.38
N GLY A 23 -29.43 37.21 35.22
CA GLY A 23 -30.46 37.04 34.19
C GLY A 23 -29.91 36.62 32.83
N THR A 24 -30.82 36.37 31.88
CA THR A 24 -30.47 36.01 30.50
C THR A 24 -30.47 37.24 29.59
N LYS A 25 -29.59 37.26 28.58
CA LYS A 25 -29.54 38.33 27.58
C LYS A 25 -30.89 38.50 26.88
N GLU A 26 -31.36 39.75 26.81
CA GLU A 26 -32.65 40.06 26.21
C GLU A 26 -32.65 39.75 24.70
N ARG A 27 -33.67 39.02 24.23
CA ARG A 27 -33.79 38.63 22.82
C ARG A 27 -34.32 39.76 21.94
N VAL A 28 -33.82 39.85 20.73
CA VAL A 28 -34.40 40.70 19.69
C VAL A 28 -35.65 40.03 19.12
N SER A 29 -36.82 40.58 19.45
CA SER A 29 -38.13 40.09 19.05
C SER A 29 -39.01 41.25 18.62
N VAL A 30 -40.05 40.98 17.83
CA VAL A 30 -41.00 42.01 17.37
C VAL A 30 -41.58 42.79 18.56
N ARG A 31 -41.83 42.11 19.69
CA ARG A 31 -42.33 42.74 20.92
C ARG A 31 -41.31 43.68 21.57
N THR A 32 -40.04 43.27 21.66
CA THR A 32 -38.98 44.08 22.27
C THR A 32 -38.61 45.27 21.37
N VAL A 33 -38.54 45.06 20.06
CA VAL A 33 -38.31 46.13 19.07
C VAL A 33 -39.47 47.12 19.05
N ARG A 34 -40.72 46.66 19.09
CA ARG A 34 -41.90 47.56 19.19
C ARG A 34 -41.90 48.37 20.48
N ARG A 35 -41.45 47.78 21.60
CA ARG A 35 -41.31 48.49 22.88
C ARG A 35 -40.25 49.59 22.79
N GLU A 36 -39.12 49.33 22.14
CA GLU A 36 -38.07 50.33 21.90
C GLU A 36 -38.49 51.44 20.93
N LEU A 37 -39.34 51.13 19.95
CA LEU A 37 -39.85 52.11 18.99
C LEU A 37 -41.07 52.90 19.52
N GLY A 38 -41.58 52.58 20.70
CA GLY A 38 -42.77 53.24 21.28
C GLY A 38 -44.09 52.93 20.57
N GLY A 39 -44.12 52.01 19.59
CA GLY A 39 -45.31 51.67 18.82
C GLY A 39 -45.01 51.12 17.42
N GLY A 40 -46.06 50.89 16.64
CA GLY A 40 -45.96 50.40 15.25
C GLY A 40 -46.75 49.13 14.97
N SER A 41 -47.00 48.88 13.68
CA SER A 41 -47.67 47.68 13.18
C SER A 41 -46.78 46.46 13.35
N PHE A 42 -47.32 45.39 13.96
CA PHE A 42 -46.60 44.13 14.15
C PHE A 42 -46.13 43.52 12.82
N GLY A 43 -46.92 43.66 11.75
CA GLY A 43 -46.59 43.13 10.43
C GLY A 43 -45.40 43.82 9.79
N ASP A 44 -45.36 45.16 9.85
CA ASP A 44 -44.27 45.94 9.28
C ASP A 44 -42.96 45.73 10.05
N ILE A 45 -43.03 45.71 11.38
CA ILE A 45 -41.86 45.41 12.23
C ILE A 45 -41.37 43.97 11.98
N ALA A 46 -42.27 43.00 11.87
CA ALA A 46 -41.89 41.60 11.62
C ALA A 46 -41.20 41.41 10.27
N ARG A 47 -41.66 42.10 9.22
CA ARG A 47 -41.07 42.06 7.88
C ARG A 47 -39.66 42.64 7.89
N GLU A 48 -39.48 43.84 8.42
CA GLU A 48 -38.15 44.49 8.44
C GLU A 48 -37.19 43.83 9.44
N LEU A 49 -37.71 43.30 10.56
CA LEU A 49 -36.89 42.56 11.52
C LEU A 49 -36.41 41.22 10.94
N ARG A 50 -37.18 40.57 10.07
CA ARG A 50 -36.75 39.34 9.39
C ARG A 50 -35.55 39.63 8.50
N LYS A 51 -35.63 40.68 7.67
CA LYS A 51 -34.50 41.12 6.83
C LYS A 51 -33.25 41.44 7.65
N TRP A 52 -33.41 42.12 8.79
CA TRP A 52 -32.31 42.38 9.70
C TRP A 52 -31.70 41.10 10.26
N LYS A 53 -32.53 40.12 10.69
CA LYS A 53 -32.04 38.84 11.21
C LYS A 53 -31.26 38.03 10.18
N ASP A 54 -31.71 38.04 8.93
CA ASP A 54 -31.06 37.33 7.83
C ASP A 54 -29.73 38.02 7.45
N ARG A 55 -29.70 39.36 7.45
CA ARG A 55 -28.48 40.15 7.16
C ARG A 55 -27.41 40.01 8.24
N GLU A 56 -27.82 40.04 9.50
CA GLU A 56 -26.91 40.05 10.67
C GLU A 56 -26.63 38.63 11.21
N ASP A 57 -27.08 37.58 10.51
CA ASP A 57 -27.09 36.15 10.92
C ASP A 57 -27.46 35.99 12.41
N TYR A 58 -28.55 36.66 12.81
CA TYR A 58 -28.93 36.74 14.22
C TYR A 58 -29.46 35.40 14.73
N ARG A 59 -28.65 34.71 15.53
CA ARG A 59 -28.97 33.41 16.13
C ARG A 59 -29.16 33.53 17.65
N PRO A 60 -30.41 33.67 18.14
CA PRO A 60 -30.68 33.95 19.55
C PRO A 60 -30.31 32.81 20.50
N ALA A 61 -30.11 31.57 20.02
CA ALA A 61 -29.61 30.47 20.82
C ALA A 61 -28.09 30.58 21.09
N ILE A 62 -27.35 31.10 20.11
CA ILE A 62 -25.89 31.27 20.16
C ILE A 62 -25.56 32.50 21.02
N GLU A 63 -26.27 33.61 20.81
CA GLU A 63 -26.03 34.84 21.58
C GLU A 63 -26.50 34.79 23.04
N ARG A 64 -27.45 33.90 23.39
CA ARG A 64 -27.84 33.67 24.78
C ARG A 64 -26.88 32.79 25.54
N ALA A 65 -26.11 31.97 24.82
CA ALA A 65 -25.19 31.01 25.42
C ALA A 65 -23.85 31.66 25.80
N ASP A 66 -23.65 32.94 25.46
CA ASP A 66 -22.44 33.75 25.76
C ASP A 66 -21.16 32.90 25.60
N LEU A 67 -21.06 32.26 24.42
CA LEU A 67 -20.19 31.09 24.22
C LEU A 67 -18.72 31.47 24.47
N PRO A 68 -18.09 30.95 25.53
CA PRO A 68 -16.72 31.30 25.89
C PRO A 68 -15.77 30.85 24.79
N GLU A 69 -14.61 31.52 24.67
CA GLU A 69 -13.45 31.18 23.82
C GLU A 69 -13.17 29.66 23.66
N ALA A 70 -13.59 28.83 24.62
CA ALA A 70 -13.57 27.38 24.54
C ALA A 70 -14.24 26.81 23.26
N PHE A 71 -15.33 27.39 22.75
CA PHE A 71 -15.96 26.95 21.50
C PHE A 71 -15.18 27.40 20.26
N GLU A 72 -14.63 28.62 20.26
CA GLU A 72 -13.74 29.08 19.18
C GLU A 72 -12.46 28.24 19.11
N ARG A 73 -11.86 27.94 20.27
CA ARG A 73 -10.71 27.04 20.35
C ARG A 73 -11.07 25.64 19.84
N ARG A 74 -12.24 25.12 20.19
CA ARG A 74 -12.68 23.79 19.75
C ARG A 74 -13.02 23.74 18.26
N LEU A 75 -13.64 24.77 17.69
CA LEU A 75 -13.86 24.90 16.25
C LEU A 75 -12.55 25.07 15.48
N THR A 76 -11.58 25.80 16.04
CA THR A 76 -10.23 25.93 15.47
C THR A 76 -9.50 24.59 15.44
N VAL A 77 -9.61 23.80 16.51
CA VAL A 77 -9.05 22.44 16.58
C VAL A 77 -9.71 21.53 15.55
N ILE A 78 -11.05 21.51 15.48
CA ILE A 78 -11.79 20.69 14.51
C ILE A 78 -11.47 21.11 13.07
N GLY A 79 -11.39 22.42 12.79
CA GLY A 79 -11.02 22.94 11.47
C GLY A 79 -9.60 22.55 11.05
N ARG A 80 -8.65 22.56 12.00
CA ARG A 80 -7.28 22.07 11.78
C ARG A 80 -7.27 20.57 11.53
N GLU A 81 -8.00 19.78 12.33
CA GLU A 81 -8.10 18.33 12.16
C GLU A 81 -8.71 17.94 10.80
N LEU A 82 -9.73 18.68 10.32
CA LEU A 82 -10.34 18.44 9.00
C LEU A 82 -9.41 18.83 7.84
N LEU A 83 -8.68 19.95 7.94
CA LEU A 83 -7.70 20.34 6.93
C LEU A 83 -6.52 19.38 6.87
N GLU A 84 -6.07 18.86 8.02
CA GLU A 84 -5.04 17.84 8.08
C GLU A 84 -5.53 16.51 7.50
N LEU A 85 -6.78 16.10 7.79
CA LEU A 85 -7.39 14.92 7.17
C LEU A 85 -7.44 15.05 5.64
N ALA A 86 -7.86 16.20 5.12
CA ALA A 86 -7.90 16.46 3.68
C ALA A 86 -6.51 16.46 3.04
N ARG A 87 -5.49 16.98 3.72
CA ARG A 87 -4.08 16.90 3.27
C ARG A 87 -3.57 15.46 3.25
N VAL A 88 -3.93 14.66 4.26
CA VAL A 88 -3.60 13.24 4.33
C VAL A 88 -4.26 12.46 3.21
N GLU A 89 -5.53 12.73 2.91
CA GLU A 89 -6.22 12.09 1.77
C GLU A 89 -5.62 12.49 0.42
N ALA A 90 -5.21 13.75 0.23
CA ALA A 90 -4.53 14.19 -0.98
C ALA A 90 -3.15 13.56 -1.14
N ALA A 91 -2.37 13.45 -0.06
CA ALA A 91 -1.08 12.75 -0.05
C ALA A 91 -1.25 11.25 -0.31
N ARG A 92 -2.31 10.63 0.23
CA ARG A 92 -2.70 9.23 0.00
C ARG A 92 -3.05 8.97 -1.46
N ALA A 93 -3.80 9.86 -2.11
CA ALA A 93 -4.12 9.75 -3.53
C ALA A 93 -2.84 9.79 -4.38
N GLY A 94 -1.95 10.76 -4.12
CA GLY A 94 -0.67 10.87 -4.84
C GLY A 94 0.24 9.65 -4.67
N LEU A 95 0.27 9.03 -3.49
CA LEU A 95 1.09 7.84 -3.24
C LEU A 95 0.51 6.58 -3.91
N ALA A 96 -0.81 6.43 -3.90
CA ALA A 96 -1.50 5.34 -4.59
C ALA A 96 -1.32 5.43 -6.11
N ASP A 97 -1.43 6.65 -6.67
CA ASP A 97 -1.17 6.91 -8.09
C ASP A 97 0.29 6.60 -8.46
N PHE A 98 1.24 6.90 -7.57
CA PHE A 98 2.66 6.58 -7.78
C PHE A 98 2.91 5.06 -7.79
N VAL A 99 2.38 4.32 -6.82
CA VAL A 99 2.50 2.86 -6.76
C VAL A 99 1.85 2.20 -7.98
N GLY A 100 0.64 2.63 -8.35
CA GLY A 100 -0.04 2.13 -9.54
C GLY A 100 0.71 2.45 -10.84
N ALA A 101 1.37 3.60 -10.94
CA ALA A 101 2.21 3.94 -12.07
C ALA A 101 3.48 3.08 -12.15
N GLU A 102 4.10 2.76 -11.02
CA GLU A 102 5.25 1.84 -10.96
C GLU A 102 4.85 0.40 -11.32
N ASP A 103 3.71 -0.09 -10.83
CA ASP A 103 3.19 -1.41 -11.18
C ASP A 103 2.88 -1.51 -12.68
N CYS A 104 2.28 -0.47 -13.26
CA CYS A 104 2.05 -0.38 -14.70
C CYS A 104 3.36 -0.41 -15.49
N ARG A 105 4.40 0.30 -15.02
CA ARG A 105 5.73 0.31 -15.67
C ARG A 105 6.42 -1.04 -15.54
N ALA A 106 6.31 -1.71 -14.40
CA ALA A 106 6.85 -3.05 -14.20
C ALA A 106 6.19 -4.05 -15.15
N ALA A 107 4.86 -4.05 -15.24
CA ALA A 107 4.13 -4.89 -16.18
C ALA A 107 4.49 -4.60 -17.65
N ALA A 108 4.73 -3.33 -18.00
CA ALA A 108 5.19 -2.97 -19.34
C ALA A 108 6.61 -3.47 -19.64
N ARG A 109 7.51 -3.50 -18.65
CA ARG A 109 8.86 -4.08 -18.79
C ARG A 109 8.78 -5.60 -18.95
N ASP A 110 8.01 -6.29 -18.11
CA ASP A 110 7.79 -7.74 -18.23
C ASP A 110 7.27 -8.11 -19.63
N LEU A 111 6.35 -7.30 -20.18
CA LEU A 111 5.81 -7.51 -21.53
C LEU A 111 6.84 -7.24 -22.64
N LEU A 112 7.70 -6.24 -22.45
CA LEU A 112 8.80 -5.97 -23.38
C LEU A 112 9.81 -7.12 -23.37
N ASP A 113 10.17 -7.63 -22.20
CA ASP A 113 11.09 -8.76 -22.04
C ASP A 113 10.50 -10.02 -22.70
N GLU A 114 9.21 -10.32 -22.47
CA GLU A 114 8.53 -11.44 -23.16
C GLU A 114 8.48 -11.24 -24.69
N ALA A 115 8.35 -10.00 -25.17
CA ALA A 115 8.40 -9.72 -26.60
C ALA A 115 9.80 -9.92 -27.18
N LEU A 116 10.86 -9.53 -26.46
CA LEU A 116 12.24 -9.76 -26.86
C LEU A 116 12.56 -11.27 -26.90
N ASP A 117 12.17 -12.04 -25.89
CA ASP A 117 12.33 -13.50 -25.88
C ASP A 117 11.66 -14.17 -27.09
N ARG A 118 10.50 -13.65 -27.51
CA ARG A 118 9.80 -14.14 -28.72
C ARG A 118 10.52 -13.75 -29.99
N VAL A 119 11.13 -12.57 -30.05
CA VAL A 119 11.96 -12.14 -31.19
C VAL A 119 13.17 -13.07 -31.30
N ASP A 120 13.89 -13.32 -30.21
CA ASP A 120 15.04 -14.23 -30.18
C ASP A 120 14.67 -15.63 -30.69
N LEU A 121 13.55 -16.18 -30.21
CA LEU A 121 13.04 -17.47 -30.69
C LEU A 121 12.69 -17.46 -32.18
N LEU A 122 12.15 -16.36 -32.69
CA LEU A 122 11.85 -16.22 -34.11
C LEU A 122 13.14 -16.10 -34.94
N GLU A 123 14.14 -15.38 -34.45
CA GLU A 123 15.45 -15.27 -35.08
C GLU A 123 16.14 -16.64 -35.16
N GLU A 124 16.13 -17.43 -34.08
CA GLU A 124 16.65 -18.81 -34.09
C GLU A 124 15.93 -19.70 -35.11
N ARG A 125 14.59 -19.58 -35.19
CA ARG A 125 13.80 -20.32 -36.18
C ARG A 125 14.10 -19.89 -37.61
N VAL A 126 14.26 -18.59 -37.84
CA VAL A 126 14.65 -18.05 -39.16
C VAL A 126 16.03 -18.57 -39.54
N ALA A 127 17.00 -18.57 -38.62
CA ALA A 127 18.32 -19.12 -38.85
C ALA A 127 18.27 -20.63 -39.17
N ALA A 128 17.46 -21.40 -38.45
CA ALA A 128 17.28 -22.83 -38.73
C ALA A 128 16.64 -23.07 -40.11
N LEU A 129 15.58 -22.31 -40.44
CA LEU A 129 14.93 -22.37 -41.76
C LEU A 129 15.86 -21.94 -42.88
N GLN A 130 16.75 -20.97 -42.65
CA GLN A 130 17.78 -20.56 -43.61
C GLN A 130 18.77 -21.70 -43.87
N VAL A 131 19.25 -22.39 -42.82
CA VAL A 131 20.12 -23.57 -42.97
C VAL A 131 19.42 -24.68 -43.74
N GLU A 132 18.13 -24.92 -43.49
CA GLU A 132 17.34 -25.89 -44.25
C GLU A 132 17.16 -25.47 -45.71
N LEU A 133 16.86 -24.19 -45.98
CA LEU A 133 16.77 -23.65 -47.32
C LEU A 133 18.10 -23.75 -48.07
N ASP A 134 19.23 -23.45 -47.42
CA ASP A 134 20.56 -23.58 -48.00
C ASP A 134 20.89 -25.04 -48.29
N ARG A 135 20.47 -25.97 -47.43
CA ARG A 135 20.59 -27.41 -47.68
C ARG A 135 19.73 -27.86 -48.88
N VAL A 136 18.47 -27.43 -48.94
CA VAL A 136 17.57 -27.76 -50.06
C VAL A 136 18.06 -27.13 -51.36
N ARG A 137 18.57 -25.89 -51.31
CA ARG A 137 19.22 -25.24 -52.44
C ARG A 137 20.48 -25.97 -52.85
N ALA A 138 21.37 -26.37 -51.94
CA ALA A 138 22.56 -27.13 -52.28
C ALA A 138 22.23 -28.48 -52.94
N VAL A 139 21.19 -29.17 -52.47
CA VAL A 139 20.66 -30.40 -53.11
C VAL A 139 20.05 -30.09 -54.48
N GLY A 140 19.35 -28.96 -54.63
CA GLY A 140 18.82 -28.48 -55.91
C GLY A 140 19.88 -27.97 -56.90
N THR A 141 20.98 -27.41 -56.41
CA THR A 141 22.14 -26.92 -57.17
C THR A 141 23.06 -28.08 -57.58
N GLN A 142 23.06 -29.20 -56.85
CA GLN A 142 23.65 -30.44 -57.36
C GLN A 142 22.85 -31.06 -58.52
N ALA A 143 21.58 -30.69 -58.69
CA ALA A 143 20.78 -31.00 -59.89
C ALA A 143 20.88 -29.93 -61.00
N GLY A 144 21.56 -28.81 -60.77
CA GLY A 144 21.76 -27.73 -61.75
C GLY A 144 23.02 -26.93 -61.44
N GLY A 145 24.12 -27.22 -62.15
CA GLY A 145 25.46 -26.75 -61.83
C GLY A 145 25.78 -25.26 -62.05
N ALA A 146 26.87 -24.83 -61.37
CA ALA A 146 27.74 -23.64 -61.51
C ALA A 146 27.06 -22.25 -61.39
N ALA A 147 27.54 -21.27 -60.60
CA ALA A 147 28.84 -20.58 -60.62
C ALA A 147 28.93 -19.54 -59.42
N PRO A 148 30.06 -18.82 -59.18
CA PRO A 148 30.61 -18.44 -57.85
C PRO A 148 30.32 -16.98 -57.35
N PRO A 149 30.86 -16.54 -56.16
CA PRO A 149 30.26 -15.52 -55.27
C PRO A 149 30.89 -14.12 -55.36
N VAL A 150 30.21 -13.10 -54.79
CA VAL A 150 30.83 -11.82 -54.40
C VAL A 150 30.23 -11.30 -53.07
N SER A 151 31.13 -11.18 -52.08
CA SER A 151 31.31 -10.18 -50.99
C SER A 151 30.31 -9.03 -50.83
N ALA A 152 30.20 -8.29 -49.72
CA ALA A 152 30.57 -8.34 -48.31
C ALA A 152 30.15 -6.96 -47.73
N ALA A 153 29.88 -6.90 -46.42
CA ALA A 153 30.02 -5.73 -45.55
C ALA A 153 29.02 -4.55 -45.66
N GLY A 154 28.52 -4.14 -44.48
CA GLY A 154 28.18 -2.75 -44.18
C GLY A 154 26.86 -2.58 -43.43
N GLU A 155 26.94 -2.50 -42.09
CA GLU A 155 26.24 -1.51 -41.22
C GLU A 155 26.03 -2.10 -39.81
N ALA A 156 27.12 -2.10 -39.06
CA ALA A 156 27.08 -2.01 -37.61
C ALA A 156 27.74 -0.69 -37.25
N ASP A 157 26.96 0.40 -37.19
CA ASP A 157 27.29 1.53 -36.34
C ASP A 157 26.06 2.41 -36.10
N SER A 158 26.05 3.06 -34.95
CA SER A 158 25.07 4.03 -34.46
C SER A 158 23.89 3.44 -33.70
N LEU A 159 24.09 3.17 -32.40
CA LEU A 159 23.15 3.58 -31.35
C LEU A 159 23.84 3.50 -29.97
N ALA A 160 24.77 4.44 -29.75
CA ALA A 160 25.22 4.78 -28.41
C ALA A 160 25.48 6.28 -28.34
N GLN A 161 24.51 7.04 -27.81
CA GLN A 161 24.76 8.16 -26.91
C GLN A 161 23.47 8.81 -26.39
N GLY A 162 23.30 8.73 -25.07
CA GLY A 162 23.03 9.92 -24.27
C GLY A 162 21.59 10.39 -24.12
N ARG A 163 20.91 9.89 -23.08
CA ARG A 163 20.10 10.75 -22.20
C ARG A 163 20.01 10.13 -20.81
N ALA A 164 20.93 10.56 -19.93
CA ALA A 164 20.75 10.44 -18.50
C ALA A 164 19.54 11.30 -18.11
N GLY A 165 18.40 10.65 -17.85
CA GLY A 165 17.19 11.29 -17.33
C GLY A 165 17.27 11.48 -15.80
N PRO A 166 16.56 12.47 -15.24
CA PRO A 166 16.64 12.85 -13.82
C PRO A 166 15.90 11.89 -12.86
N GLY A 167 15.79 10.59 -13.18
CA GLY A 167 14.87 9.67 -12.50
C GLY A 167 15.47 8.78 -11.41
N PHE A 168 16.77 8.48 -11.45
CA PHE A 168 17.37 7.46 -10.57
C PHE A 168 17.62 7.96 -9.13
N VAL A 169 17.94 9.25 -9.00
CA VAL A 169 18.23 9.86 -7.68
C VAL A 169 16.94 10.04 -6.87
N ASP A 170 15.83 10.41 -7.53
CA ASP A 170 14.52 10.57 -6.89
C ASP A 170 13.88 9.24 -6.47
N THR A 171 14.04 8.17 -7.27
CA THR A 171 13.54 6.82 -6.89
C THR A 171 14.32 6.22 -5.73
N ALA A 172 15.66 6.39 -5.71
CA ALA A 172 16.48 5.94 -4.60
C ALA A 172 16.15 6.70 -3.30
N HIS A 173 15.90 8.01 -3.39
CA HIS A 173 15.47 8.82 -2.24
C HIS A 173 14.08 8.43 -1.74
N GLY A 174 13.13 8.14 -2.64
CA GLY A 174 11.79 7.67 -2.26
C GLY A 174 11.80 6.31 -1.56
N LEU A 175 12.58 5.34 -2.05
CA LEU A 175 12.73 4.03 -1.42
C LEU A 175 13.39 4.12 -0.04
N LYS A 176 14.37 5.00 0.12
CA LYS A 176 15.04 5.24 1.40
C LYS A 176 14.07 5.86 2.42
N LEU A 177 13.32 6.88 2.01
CA LEU A 177 12.31 7.52 2.85
C LEU A 177 11.21 6.53 3.29
N ALA A 178 10.79 5.63 2.41
CA ALA A 178 9.79 4.59 2.73
C ALA A 178 10.32 3.58 3.76
N ARG A 179 11.59 3.19 3.67
CA ARG A 179 12.24 2.33 4.67
C ARG A 179 12.37 3.03 6.02
N GLU A 180 12.86 4.26 6.02
CA GLU A 180 12.96 5.08 7.24
C GLU A 180 11.60 5.29 7.92
N ALA A 181 10.53 5.48 7.13
CA ALA A 181 9.17 5.54 7.64
C ALA A 181 8.70 4.21 8.25
N ASN A 182 8.95 3.08 7.59
CA ASN A 182 8.60 1.76 8.12
C ASN A 182 9.33 1.45 9.43
N ASP A 183 10.63 1.74 9.50
CA ASP A 183 11.43 1.51 10.71
C ASP A 183 10.95 2.39 11.87
N PHE A 184 10.62 3.65 11.59
CA PHE A 184 10.03 4.56 12.55
C PHE A 184 8.69 4.04 13.09
N TRP A 185 7.79 3.60 12.21
CA TRP A 185 6.48 3.07 12.64
C TRP A 185 6.60 1.72 13.37
N GLY A 186 7.62 0.91 13.07
CA GLY A 186 7.99 -0.25 13.86
C GLY A 186 8.34 0.12 15.31
N GLN A 187 9.19 1.12 15.49
CA GLN A 187 9.57 1.61 16.83
C GLN A 187 8.38 2.20 17.60
N VAL A 188 7.48 2.91 16.91
CA VAL A 188 6.24 3.43 17.50
C VAL A 188 5.32 2.30 17.94
N ARG A 189 5.15 1.25 17.13
CA ARG A 189 4.36 0.06 17.48
C ARG A 189 4.93 -0.59 18.75
N ASP A 190 6.22 -0.88 18.78
CA ASP A 190 6.85 -1.57 19.90
C ASP A 190 6.70 -0.77 21.21
N ALA A 191 6.80 0.56 21.12
CA ALA A 191 6.56 1.46 22.26
C ALA A 191 5.09 1.49 22.71
N VAL A 192 4.13 1.43 21.78
CA VAL A 192 2.70 1.32 22.09
C VAL A 192 2.40 -0.02 22.76
N GLU A 193 2.89 -1.13 22.22
CA GLU A 193 2.72 -2.46 22.81
C GLU A 193 3.30 -2.52 24.23
N ALA A 194 4.49 -1.96 24.44
CA ALA A 194 5.09 -1.87 25.77
C ALA A 194 4.22 -1.04 26.74
N ALA A 195 3.65 0.08 26.29
CA ALA A 195 2.77 0.91 27.11
C ALA A 195 1.46 0.18 27.47
N VAL A 196 0.86 -0.52 26.51
CA VAL A 196 -0.37 -1.31 26.71
C VAL A 196 -0.09 -2.53 27.61
N ARG A 197 1.07 -3.19 27.47
CA ARG A 197 1.49 -4.30 28.34
C ARG A 197 1.62 -3.88 29.79
N GLN A 198 2.12 -2.68 30.04
CA GLN A 198 2.33 -2.17 31.40
C GLN A 198 1.07 -1.62 32.07
N ARG A 199 0.13 -1.04 31.30
CA ARG A 199 -0.99 -0.26 31.85
C ARG A 199 -2.38 -0.77 31.43
N GLY A 200 -2.43 -1.84 30.65
CA GLY A 200 -3.64 -2.41 30.07
C GLY A 200 -4.17 -1.61 28.86
N PRO A 201 -5.37 -1.96 28.37
CA PRO A 201 -5.97 -1.30 27.21
C PRO A 201 -6.18 0.19 27.41
N MET A 202 -5.65 1.01 26.50
CA MET A 202 -5.61 2.46 26.64
C MET A 202 -6.16 3.19 25.41
N ALA A 203 -6.76 4.35 25.64
CA ALA A 203 -7.15 5.25 24.56
C ALA A 203 -5.93 5.97 23.95
N VAL A 204 -6.07 6.52 22.75
CA VAL A 204 -4.97 7.12 21.99
C VAL A 204 -4.29 8.26 22.75
N HIS A 205 -5.06 9.14 23.40
CA HIS A 205 -4.50 10.26 24.14
C HIS A 205 -3.55 9.84 25.28
N PRO A 206 -3.94 8.92 26.19
CA PRO A 206 -3.02 8.28 27.14
C PRO A 206 -1.82 7.58 26.50
N LEU A 207 -2.00 6.91 25.36
CA LEU A 207 -0.92 6.21 24.65
C LEU A 207 0.12 7.20 24.10
N LEU A 208 -0.34 8.25 23.43
CA LEU A 208 0.53 9.32 22.94
C LEU A 208 1.33 9.94 24.08
N ARG A 209 0.74 10.12 25.26
CA ARG A 209 1.46 10.63 26.43
C ARG A 209 2.49 9.63 26.98
N ALA A 210 2.21 8.33 26.90
CA ALA A 210 3.11 7.27 27.35
C ALA A 210 4.29 7.01 26.40
N LEU A 211 4.19 7.42 25.12
CA LEU A 211 5.28 7.27 24.16
C LEU A 211 6.56 8.03 24.56
N PRO A 212 7.75 7.43 24.33
CA PRO A 212 9.04 8.08 24.53
C PRO A 212 9.13 9.46 23.85
N THR A 213 9.69 10.44 24.56
CA THR A 213 9.94 11.79 24.03
C THR A 213 10.88 11.79 22.83
N ARG A 214 11.82 10.83 22.77
CA ARG A 214 12.70 10.62 21.63
C ARG A 214 11.94 10.36 20.32
N LEU A 215 10.95 9.46 20.34
CA LEU A 215 10.16 9.14 19.15
C LEU A 215 9.34 10.33 18.66
N LYS A 216 8.84 11.17 19.57
CA LYS A 216 8.12 12.40 19.22
C LYS A 216 9.03 13.38 18.47
N GLN A 217 10.26 13.55 18.95
CA GLN A 217 11.25 14.42 18.33
C GLN A 217 11.78 13.85 17.00
N GLU A 218 11.95 12.53 16.90
CA GLU A 218 12.35 11.85 15.67
C GLU A 218 11.25 11.94 14.60
N GLY A 219 9.99 11.76 14.99
CA GLY A 219 8.84 11.95 14.11
C GLY A 219 8.74 13.38 13.57
N GLU A 220 8.93 14.40 14.43
CA GLU A 220 8.99 15.80 13.99
C GLU A 220 10.13 16.07 13.00
N ARG A 221 11.33 15.50 13.22
CA ARG A 221 12.48 15.66 12.33
C ARG A 221 12.35 14.91 11.00
N ALA A 222 11.69 13.76 11.01
CA ALA A 222 11.47 12.92 9.84
C ALA A 222 10.25 13.34 9.00
N GLY A 223 9.50 14.37 9.42
CA GLY A 223 8.29 14.83 8.73
C GLY A 223 7.03 14.00 9.04
N PHE A 224 7.07 13.14 10.06
CA PHE A 224 5.98 12.30 10.53
C PHE A 224 5.62 12.66 11.98
N PRO A 225 5.01 13.83 12.23
CA PRO A 225 4.71 14.25 13.60
C PRO A 225 3.73 13.26 14.26
N LEU A 226 4.12 12.74 15.43
CA LEU A 226 3.26 11.89 16.25
C LEU A 226 2.16 12.72 16.91
N THR A 227 1.10 12.99 16.14
CA THR A 227 -0.13 13.58 16.64
C THR A 227 -1.13 12.49 17.08
N GLU A 228 -2.15 12.88 17.83
CA GLU A 228 -3.18 11.94 18.26
C GLU A 228 -3.92 11.30 17.07
N ALA A 229 -4.15 12.08 16.00
CA ALA A 229 -4.77 11.59 14.78
C ALA A 229 -3.87 10.59 14.01
N TRP A 230 -2.58 10.91 13.85
CA TRP A 230 -1.62 10.02 13.18
C TRP A 230 -1.41 8.72 13.94
N LEU A 231 -1.29 8.80 15.27
CA LEU A 231 -1.18 7.63 16.11
C LEU A 231 -2.45 6.78 16.02
N ARG A 232 -3.64 7.39 16.14
CA ARG A 232 -4.91 6.67 16.01
C ARG A 232 -5.03 5.95 14.67
N TYR A 233 -4.72 6.64 13.58
CA TYR A 233 -4.80 6.10 12.23
C TYR A 233 -3.93 4.84 12.08
N HIS A 234 -2.67 4.92 12.49
CA HIS A 234 -1.76 3.78 12.39
C HIS A 234 -2.09 2.63 13.32
N LEU A 235 -2.55 2.91 14.54
CA LEU A 235 -2.99 1.85 15.44
C LEU A 235 -4.22 1.12 14.90
N LEU A 236 -5.16 1.83 14.26
CA LEU A 236 -6.30 1.18 13.60
C LEU A 236 -5.87 0.31 12.43
N ARG A 237 -4.87 0.75 11.65
CA ARG A 237 -4.30 -0.05 10.56
C ARG A 237 -3.61 -1.31 11.08
N LEU A 238 -2.83 -1.20 12.16
CA LEU A 238 -2.22 -2.36 12.82
C LEU A 238 -3.25 -3.37 13.32
N VAL A 239 -4.39 -2.89 13.84
CA VAL A 239 -5.52 -3.76 14.23
C VAL A 239 -6.14 -4.44 13.00
N GLN A 240 -6.31 -3.74 11.88
CA GLN A 240 -6.86 -4.31 10.64
C GLN A 240 -5.93 -5.35 10.02
N ASP A 241 -4.62 -5.10 10.05
CA ASP A 241 -3.60 -5.97 9.48
C ASP A 241 -3.26 -7.17 10.40
N GLY A 242 -3.91 -7.28 11.58
CA GLY A 242 -3.67 -8.37 12.54
C GLY A 242 -2.31 -8.29 13.25
N ASN A 243 -1.68 -7.12 13.25
CA ASN A 243 -0.31 -6.92 13.74
C ASN A 243 -0.28 -6.61 15.25
N GLY A 244 -0.73 -7.56 16.08
CA GLY A 244 -0.45 -7.59 17.54
C GLY A 244 -1.31 -6.68 18.43
N LEU A 245 -2.18 -5.84 17.86
CA LEU A 245 -3.09 -4.95 18.60
C LEU A 245 -4.55 -5.28 18.31
N THR A 246 -5.40 -5.13 19.34
CA THR A 246 -6.85 -5.25 19.21
C THR A 246 -7.56 -4.00 19.69
N LEU A 247 -8.75 -3.76 19.15
CA LEU A 247 -9.60 -2.64 19.58
C LEU A 247 -10.69 -3.16 20.51
N VAL A 248 -10.58 -2.85 21.81
CA VAL A 248 -11.60 -3.15 22.82
C VAL A 248 -12.41 -1.88 23.07
N GLY A 249 -13.54 -1.75 22.36
CA GLY A 249 -14.34 -0.53 22.36
C GLY A 249 -13.62 0.65 21.70
N HIS A 250 -13.18 1.63 22.50
CA HIS A 250 -12.40 2.80 22.03
C HIS A 250 -10.94 2.77 22.51
N ARG A 251 -10.49 1.65 23.08
CA ARG A 251 -9.16 1.46 23.66
C ARG A 251 -8.39 0.42 22.88
N PHE A 252 -7.09 0.65 22.72
CA PHE A 252 -6.17 -0.28 22.10
C PHE A 252 -5.60 -1.21 23.18
N GLY A 253 -5.87 -2.51 23.02
CA GLY A 253 -5.32 -3.59 23.80
C GLY A 253 -4.27 -4.35 22.98
N LEU A 254 -3.50 -5.21 23.65
CA LEU A 254 -2.74 -6.23 22.93
C LEU A 254 -3.75 -7.25 22.40
N ALA A 255 -3.50 -7.79 21.21
CA ALA A 255 -4.09 -9.07 20.88
C ALA A 255 -3.68 -10.05 21.98
N GLU A 256 -4.64 -10.62 22.71
CA GLU A 256 -4.32 -11.81 23.48
C GLU A 256 -3.73 -12.80 22.47
N PRO A 257 -2.62 -13.50 22.79
CA PRO A 257 -2.27 -14.67 21.99
C PRO A 257 -3.54 -15.52 22.02
N GLU A 258 -4.17 -15.71 20.87
CA GLU A 258 -5.34 -16.57 20.82
C GLU A 258 -4.95 -17.87 21.52
N PRO A 259 -5.76 -18.37 22.47
CA PRO A 259 -5.53 -19.70 22.99
C PRO A 259 -5.49 -20.59 21.77
N ASP A 260 -4.33 -21.22 21.55
CA ASP A 260 -4.00 -22.17 20.49
C ASP A 260 -5.28 -22.66 19.84
N VAL A 261 -5.69 -21.98 18.75
CA VAL A 261 -6.92 -22.34 18.04
C VAL A 261 -6.57 -23.68 17.43
N ALA A 262 -6.91 -24.71 18.20
CA ALA A 262 -6.96 -26.07 17.76
C ALA A 262 -7.68 -26.05 16.41
N ALA A 263 -6.86 -26.21 15.37
CA ALA A 263 -7.21 -26.52 14.01
C ALA A 263 -8.67 -26.18 13.67
N THR A 264 -8.91 -24.94 13.23
CA THR A 264 -9.79 -24.86 12.06
C THR A 264 -9.04 -25.69 11.02
N PRO A 265 -9.55 -26.85 10.57
CA PRO A 265 -8.79 -27.66 9.65
C PRO A 265 -8.45 -26.76 8.47
N GLU A 266 -7.15 -26.58 8.21
CA GLU A 266 -6.71 -25.98 6.96
C GLU A 266 -7.53 -26.65 5.87
N PRO A 267 -8.18 -25.90 4.96
CA PRO A 267 -8.88 -26.53 3.86
C PRO A 267 -7.89 -27.50 3.23
N PRO A 268 -8.30 -28.77 3.00
CA PRO A 268 -7.39 -29.80 2.50
C PRO A 268 -6.63 -29.23 1.30
N LEU A 269 -5.34 -29.54 1.17
CA LEU A 269 -4.44 -28.92 0.18
C LEU A 269 -5.08 -28.85 -1.21
N ALA A 270 -5.86 -29.87 -1.60
CA ALA A 270 -6.71 -29.88 -2.79
C ALA A 270 -7.65 -28.67 -2.94
N GLU A 271 -8.41 -28.29 -1.90
CA GLU A 271 -9.33 -27.15 -1.93
C GLU A 271 -8.57 -25.81 -1.97
N ALA A 272 -7.49 -25.69 -1.20
CA ALA A 272 -6.64 -24.50 -1.23
C ALA A 272 -6.02 -24.30 -2.62
N VAL A 273 -5.46 -25.37 -3.19
CA VAL A 273 -4.88 -25.38 -4.54
C VAL A 273 -5.95 -25.15 -5.62
N ALA A 274 -7.18 -25.65 -5.43
CA ALA A 274 -8.28 -25.42 -6.36
C ALA A 274 -8.72 -23.95 -6.43
N ALA A 275 -8.59 -23.18 -5.35
CA ALA A 275 -8.90 -21.75 -5.37
C ALA A 275 -7.77 -20.87 -5.96
N MET A 276 -6.54 -21.40 -6.08
CA MET A 276 -5.36 -20.60 -6.49
C MET A 276 -5.31 -20.29 -7.99
N GLY A 277 -4.80 -19.10 -8.32
CA GLY A 277 -4.39 -18.74 -9.69
C GLY A 277 -3.05 -19.38 -10.11
N LYS A 278 -2.74 -19.31 -11.41
CA LYS A 278 -1.54 -19.94 -12.02
C LYS A 278 -0.22 -19.53 -11.35
N ARG A 279 0.01 -18.23 -11.14
CA ARG A 279 1.26 -17.69 -10.56
C ARG A 279 1.44 -18.13 -9.09
N PRO A 280 0.46 -17.93 -8.17
CA PRO A 280 0.53 -18.43 -6.80
C PRO A 280 0.75 -19.95 -6.71
N PHE A 281 0.09 -20.72 -7.57
CA PHE A 281 0.26 -22.17 -7.62
C PHE A 281 1.70 -22.58 -7.94
N TRP A 282 2.32 -22.01 -8.98
CA TRP A 282 3.70 -22.37 -9.32
C TRP A 282 4.71 -21.90 -8.27
N ARG A 283 4.43 -20.82 -7.55
CA ARG A 283 5.26 -20.38 -6.41
C ARG A 283 5.19 -21.40 -5.27
N LEU A 284 3.99 -21.82 -4.89
CA LEU A 284 3.77 -22.89 -3.91
C LEU A 284 4.48 -24.17 -4.34
N PHE A 285 4.28 -24.60 -5.59
CA PHE A 285 4.89 -25.81 -6.13
C PHE A 285 6.42 -25.79 -6.02
N MET A 286 7.05 -24.68 -6.42
CA MET A 286 8.51 -24.56 -6.35
C MET A 286 9.02 -24.47 -4.90
N ARG A 287 8.25 -23.84 -4.00
CA ARG A 287 8.55 -23.85 -2.56
C ARG A 287 8.55 -25.27 -1.99
N GLU A 288 7.56 -26.08 -2.32
CA GLU A 288 7.50 -27.48 -1.88
C GLU A 288 8.65 -28.32 -2.45
N VAL A 289 9.03 -28.09 -3.73
CA VAL A 289 10.21 -28.71 -4.32
C VAL A 289 11.49 -28.32 -3.56
N HIS A 290 11.66 -27.05 -3.21
CA HIS A 290 12.80 -26.59 -2.42
C HIS A 290 12.81 -27.22 -1.03
N ALA A 291 11.68 -27.21 -0.32
CA ALA A 291 11.56 -27.80 1.01
C ALA A 291 11.82 -29.32 1.01
N LEU A 292 11.43 -30.02 -0.06
CA LEU A 292 11.74 -31.44 -0.25
C LEU A 292 13.24 -31.66 -0.44
N LEU A 293 13.89 -30.87 -1.30
CA LEU A 293 15.33 -30.97 -1.55
C LEU A 293 16.17 -30.55 -0.35
N ALA A 294 15.72 -29.55 0.42
CA ALA A 294 16.39 -29.09 1.63
C ALA A 294 16.36 -30.16 2.73
N ARG A 295 15.27 -30.94 2.84
CA ARG A 295 15.15 -32.04 3.81
C ARG A 295 15.78 -33.35 3.35
N GLY A 296 15.56 -33.71 2.09
CA GLY A 296 15.94 -35.02 1.53
C GLY A 296 17.29 -35.03 0.80
N GLY A 297 17.94 -33.88 0.66
CA GLY A 297 19.17 -33.75 -0.12
C GLY A 297 18.93 -33.85 -1.63
N ALA A 298 20.04 -33.97 -2.37
CA ALA A 298 20.02 -33.88 -3.83
C ALA A 298 19.32 -35.08 -4.49
N GLN A 299 18.34 -34.81 -5.34
CA GLN A 299 17.49 -35.82 -5.98
C GLN A 299 17.31 -35.57 -7.49
N THR A 300 17.01 -36.62 -8.24
CA THR A 300 16.63 -36.49 -9.66
C THR A 300 15.23 -35.90 -9.79
N ALA A 301 14.87 -35.37 -10.95
CA ALA A 301 13.53 -34.84 -11.19
C ALA A 301 12.42 -35.90 -10.98
N GLU A 302 12.72 -37.15 -11.30
CA GLU A 302 11.86 -38.31 -11.03
C GLU A 302 11.68 -38.54 -9.53
N GLY A 303 12.77 -38.48 -8.75
CA GLY A 303 12.73 -38.59 -7.29
C GLY A 303 11.96 -37.45 -6.62
N ILE A 304 12.17 -36.21 -7.10
CA ILE A 304 11.45 -35.03 -6.61
C ILE A 304 9.95 -35.19 -6.83
N LEU A 305 9.51 -35.53 -8.05
CA LEU A 305 8.08 -35.72 -8.33
C LEU A 305 7.47 -36.88 -7.54
N GLY A 306 8.25 -37.94 -7.26
CA GLY A 306 7.81 -39.07 -6.45
C GLY A 306 7.72 -38.77 -4.94
N GLY A 307 8.45 -37.78 -4.45
CA GLY A 307 8.43 -37.38 -3.03
C GLY A 307 7.51 -36.20 -2.72
N LEU A 308 6.99 -35.49 -3.74
CA LEU A 308 5.99 -34.44 -3.56
C LEU A 308 4.60 -35.04 -3.26
N ASP A 309 3.73 -34.21 -2.69
CA ASP A 309 2.33 -34.58 -2.48
C ASP A 309 1.67 -34.96 -3.82
N PRO A 310 1.08 -36.17 -3.94
CA PRO A 310 0.42 -36.61 -5.16
C PRO A 310 -0.72 -35.69 -5.63
N GLU A 311 -1.45 -35.05 -4.71
CA GLU A 311 -2.51 -34.10 -5.04
C GLU A 311 -1.94 -32.83 -5.67
N LEU A 312 -0.80 -32.34 -5.16
CA LEU A 312 -0.09 -31.19 -5.71
C LEU A 312 0.43 -31.48 -7.12
N VAL A 313 0.98 -32.68 -7.34
CA VAL A 313 1.45 -33.13 -8.67
C VAL A 313 0.27 -33.26 -9.64
N ALA A 314 -0.85 -33.85 -9.21
CA ALA A 314 -2.06 -33.97 -10.01
C ALA A 314 -2.63 -32.59 -10.39
N ALA A 315 -2.65 -31.64 -9.44
CA ALA A 315 -3.14 -30.29 -9.64
C ALA A 315 -2.36 -29.49 -10.70
N THR A 316 -1.10 -29.86 -10.99
CA THR A 316 -0.34 -29.25 -12.10
C THR A 316 -1.07 -29.41 -13.44
N GLY A 317 -1.84 -30.48 -13.62
CA GLY A 317 -2.62 -30.76 -14.83
C GLY A 317 -3.60 -29.64 -15.22
N ARG A 318 -4.08 -28.86 -14.25
CA ARG A 318 -4.97 -27.72 -14.49
C ARG A 318 -4.31 -26.60 -15.28
N PHE A 319 -2.99 -26.45 -15.16
CA PHE A 319 -2.24 -25.39 -15.84
C PHE A 319 -1.33 -25.97 -16.91
N GLN A 320 -0.42 -26.83 -16.50
CA GLN A 320 0.51 -27.54 -17.36
C GLN A 320 0.99 -28.77 -16.59
N ARG A 321 0.59 -29.95 -17.06
CA ARG A 321 0.98 -31.22 -16.45
C ARG A 321 2.49 -31.30 -16.31
N ILE A 322 2.97 -31.43 -15.07
CA ILE A 322 4.40 -31.55 -14.81
C ILE A 322 4.89 -32.93 -15.25
N THR A 323 6.06 -32.96 -15.88
CA THR A 323 6.79 -34.18 -16.25
C THR A 323 8.23 -34.03 -15.76
N PRO A 324 8.99 -35.12 -15.56
CA PRO A 324 10.38 -35.01 -15.12
C PRO A 324 11.21 -34.10 -16.04
N ARG A 325 11.01 -34.21 -17.36
CA ARG A 325 11.66 -33.33 -18.35
C ARG A 325 11.30 -31.86 -18.14
N LEU A 326 10.03 -31.55 -17.92
CA LEU A 326 9.57 -30.17 -17.70
C LEU A 326 10.05 -29.63 -16.36
N LEU A 327 10.11 -30.48 -15.32
CA LEU A 327 10.65 -30.10 -14.02
C LEU A 327 12.15 -29.76 -14.13
N ARG A 328 12.95 -30.59 -14.83
CA ARG A 328 14.36 -30.29 -15.12
C ARG A 328 14.51 -28.93 -15.79
N TRP A 329 13.71 -28.68 -16.83
CA TRP A 329 13.72 -27.38 -17.51
C TRP A 329 13.37 -26.22 -16.57
N LYS A 330 12.32 -26.35 -15.74
CA LYS A 330 11.92 -25.32 -14.78
C LYS A 330 13.00 -25.08 -13.71
N LEU A 331 13.65 -26.12 -13.21
CA LEU A 331 14.73 -25.98 -12.23
C LEU A 331 15.95 -25.29 -12.83
N ARG A 332 16.38 -25.69 -14.04
CA ARG A 332 17.49 -25.01 -14.76
C ARG A 332 17.21 -23.54 -15.02
N GLN A 333 15.98 -23.19 -15.42
CA GLN A 333 15.56 -21.79 -15.58
C GLN A 333 15.67 -21.03 -14.25
N ARG A 334 15.26 -21.63 -13.14
CA ARG A 334 15.34 -21.01 -11.81
C ARG A 334 16.79 -20.87 -11.32
N ILE A 335 17.66 -21.82 -11.65
CA ILE A 335 19.11 -21.71 -11.41
C ILE A 335 19.67 -20.51 -12.20
N ALA A 336 19.30 -20.36 -13.47
CA ALA A 336 19.71 -19.22 -14.29
C ALA A 336 19.20 -17.87 -13.72
N GLU A 337 17.99 -17.85 -13.17
CA GLU A 337 17.40 -16.71 -12.44
C GLU A 337 17.99 -16.50 -11.03
N ARG A 338 19.04 -17.23 -10.64
CA ARG A 338 19.69 -17.15 -9.32
C ARG A 338 18.76 -17.49 -8.15
N ARG A 339 17.82 -18.41 -8.34
CA ARG A 339 16.99 -18.99 -7.25
C ARG A 339 17.79 -20.03 -6.48
N PRO A 340 17.40 -20.42 -5.24
CA PRO A 340 18.19 -21.29 -4.36
C PRO A 340 18.14 -22.78 -4.77
N PHE A 341 18.49 -23.06 -6.01
CA PHE A 341 18.67 -24.40 -6.56
C PHE A 341 20.07 -24.54 -7.14
N GLU A 342 20.57 -25.76 -7.15
CA GLU A 342 21.84 -26.11 -7.78
C GLU A 342 21.66 -27.42 -8.55
N GLU A 343 22.28 -27.53 -9.72
CA GLU A 343 22.36 -28.77 -10.49
C GLU A 343 23.74 -29.41 -10.28
N LEU A 344 23.75 -30.66 -9.84
CA LEU A 344 24.95 -31.46 -9.63
C LEU A 344 25.34 -32.21 -10.92
N PRO A 345 26.61 -32.67 -11.03
CA PRO A 345 27.12 -33.36 -12.23
C PRO A 345 26.34 -34.62 -12.67
N ASP A 346 25.56 -35.22 -11.76
CA ASP A 346 24.78 -36.45 -11.99
C ASP A 346 23.31 -36.18 -12.37
N GLU A 347 22.97 -34.99 -12.91
CA GLU A 347 21.59 -34.54 -13.19
C GLU A 347 20.67 -34.51 -11.95
N ARG A 348 21.26 -34.47 -10.75
CA ARG A 348 20.56 -34.31 -9.49
C ARG A 348 20.46 -32.83 -9.15
N PHE A 349 19.33 -32.43 -8.57
CA PHE A 349 19.10 -31.07 -8.11
C PHE A 349 19.19 -31.02 -6.60
N ALA A 350 19.86 -30.01 -6.07
CA ALA A 350 19.95 -29.69 -4.66
C ALA A 350 19.29 -28.34 -4.38
N ALA A 351 18.85 -28.13 -3.14
CA ALA A 351 18.42 -26.84 -2.64
C ALA A 351 19.59 -26.18 -1.91
N LEU A 352 19.81 -24.89 -2.18
CA LEU A 352 20.69 -24.07 -1.33
C LEU A 352 19.90 -23.72 -0.06
N VAL A 353 20.42 -24.13 1.09
CA VAL A 353 19.76 -23.93 2.40
C VAL A 353 20.26 -22.61 2.99
N GLY A 354 19.35 -21.64 3.11
CA GLY A 354 19.55 -20.40 3.87
C GLY A 354 19.09 -20.53 5.33
N GLU A 355 19.17 -19.43 6.09
CA GLU A 355 18.71 -19.41 7.49
C GLU A 355 17.18 -19.55 7.63
N ALA A 356 16.43 -19.20 6.59
CA ALA A 356 14.97 -19.26 6.54
C ALA A 356 14.44 -20.15 5.39
N PRO A 357 13.24 -20.73 5.51
CA PRO A 357 12.56 -21.41 4.41
C PRO A 357 12.36 -20.48 3.22
N TRP A 358 12.63 -20.96 2.02
CA TRP A 358 12.46 -20.15 0.81
C TRP A 358 10.98 -19.83 0.57
N ASP A 359 10.67 -18.57 0.27
CA ASP A 359 9.32 -18.06 0.00
C ASP A 359 8.76 -18.43 -1.39
N GLY A 360 9.59 -19.04 -2.24
CA GLY A 360 9.25 -19.39 -3.62
C GLY A 360 9.55 -18.29 -4.66
N GLU A 361 10.07 -17.14 -4.24
CA GLU A 361 10.28 -15.97 -5.09
C GLU A 361 11.59 -15.20 -4.83
N SER A 362 12.23 -15.35 -3.68
CA SER A 362 13.47 -14.65 -3.36
C SER A 362 14.67 -15.25 -4.10
N PRO A 363 15.68 -14.44 -4.51
CA PRO A 363 16.93 -14.98 -5.03
C PRO A 363 17.69 -15.73 -3.93
N ALA A 364 18.63 -16.58 -4.31
CA ALA A 364 19.56 -17.19 -3.36
C ALA A 364 20.31 -16.08 -2.61
N GLU A 365 20.20 -16.05 -1.28
CA GLU A 365 21.05 -15.19 -0.46
C GLU A 365 22.50 -15.62 -0.69
N ALA A 366 23.39 -14.64 -0.89
CA ALA A 366 24.81 -14.92 -1.02
C ALA A 366 25.26 -15.70 0.21
N PRO A 367 25.95 -16.85 0.07
CA PRO A 367 26.37 -17.63 1.22
C PRO A 367 27.21 -16.72 2.12
N ALA A 368 26.78 -16.58 3.39
CA ALA A 368 27.58 -15.92 4.40
C ALA A 368 28.97 -16.56 4.36
N ALA A 369 29.99 -15.75 4.08
CA ALA A 369 31.37 -16.19 4.08
C ALA A 369 31.62 -16.94 5.39
N ARG A 370 31.84 -18.25 5.30
CA ARG A 370 32.29 -19.04 6.44
C ARG A 370 33.61 -18.43 6.88
N ALA A 371 33.58 -17.73 8.01
CA ALA A 371 34.78 -17.27 8.68
C ALA A 371 35.61 -18.52 9.01
N GLY A 372 36.76 -18.64 8.33
CA GLY A 372 37.81 -19.59 8.66
C GLY A 372 38.62 -19.13 9.86
#